data_AF-A0A941N0J9-F1
#
_entry.id   AF-A0A941N0J9-F1
#
_cell.length_a   1.000
_cell.length_b   1.000
_cell.length_c   1.000
_cell.angle_alpha   90.00
_cell.angle_beta   90.00
_cell.angle_gamma   90.00
#
_symmetry.space_group_name_H-M   'P 1'
#
loop_
_entity.id
_entity.type
_entity.pdbx_description
1 polymer ?
#
loop_
_entity_poly.entity_id
_entity_poly.type
_entity_poly.pdbx_seq_one_letter_code
_entity_poly.pdbx_strand_id
1 'polypeptide(L)' 'MIKNMIFASMGISGLVALLSILDLSAGIPFAGYSLALDIMLLITAAIVGYLSWDAYRENR' A
#
# COMPACT_ATOMS: atom_id res chain seq x y z
N MET A 1 18.62 10.40 -6.05
CA MET A 1 18.34 9.06 -5.48
C MET A 1 17.13 9.07 -4.55
N ILE A 2 17.11 9.90 -3.49
CA ILE A 2 16.02 9.92 -2.47
C ILE A 2 14.62 10.08 -3.07
N LYS A 3 14.42 11.05 -3.99
CA LYS A 3 13.12 11.24 -4.67
C LYS A 3 12.62 9.98 -5.39
N ASN A 4 13.49 9.28 -6.11
CA ASN A 4 13.13 8.05 -6.83
C ASN A 4 12.71 6.94 -5.87
N MET A 5 13.37 6.86 -4.71
CA MET A 5 13.06 5.90 -3.65
C MET A 5 11.67 6.19 -3.04
N ILE A 6 11.35 7.47 -2.81
CA ILE A 6 10.03 7.89 -2.31
C ILE A 6 8.93 7.54 -3.33
N PHE A 7 9.15 7.83 -4.62
CA PHE A 7 8.18 7.48 -5.67
C PHE A 7 7.99 5.96 -5.82
N ALA A 8 9.08 5.17 -5.70
CA ALA A 8 8.97 3.71 -5.71
C ALA A 8 8.16 3.19 -4.53
N SER A 9 8.45 3.66 -3.31
CA SER A 9 7.71 3.27 -2.10
C SER A 9 6.22 3.64 -2.17
N MET A 10 5.91 4.83 -2.68
CA MET A 10 4.54 5.30 -2.86
C MET A 10 3.79 4.51 -3.94
N GLY A 11 4.47 4.12 -5.02
CA GLY A 11 3.90 3.25 -6.06
C GLY A 11 3.62 1.83 -5.56
N ILE A 12 4.56 1.24 -4.81
CA ILE A 12 4.41 -0.10 -4.25
C ILE A 12 3.29 -0.12 -3.20
N SER A 13 3.22 0.87 -2.31
CA SER A 13 2.14 0.94 -1.32
C SER A 13 0.77 1.10 -1.97
N GLY A 14 0.67 1.90 -3.04
CA GLY A 14 -0.55 2.00 -3.85
C GLY A 14 -0.95 0.66 -4.48
N LEU A 15 0.02 -0.08 -5.04
CA LEU A 15 -0.23 -1.41 -5.60
C LEU A 15 -0.75 -2.39 -4.52
N VAL A 16 -0.13 -2.42 -3.34
CA VAL A 16 -0.54 -3.28 -2.23
C VAL A 16 -1.95 -2.93 -1.76
N ALA A 17 -2.29 -1.64 -1.64
CA ALA A 17 -3.63 -1.21 -1.30
C ALA A 17 -4.66 -1.69 -2.34
N LEU A 18 -4.35 -1.55 -3.64
CA LEU A 18 -5.24 -2.01 -4.71
C LEU A 18 -5.45 -3.53 -4.67
N LEU A 19 -4.39 -4.32 -4.48
CA LEU A 19 -4.49 -5.78 -4.38
C LEU A 19 -5.28 -6.22 -3.15
N SER A 20 -5.11 -5.54 -2.02
CA SER A 20 -5.86 -5.81 -0.80
C SER A 20 -7.35 -5.47 -0.93
N ILE A 21 -7.69 -4.37 -1.60
CA ILE A 21 -9.10 -4.02 -1.91
C ILE A 21 -9.70 -5.04 -2.90
N LEU A 22 -8.91 -5.49 -3.88
CA LEU A 22 -9.35 -6.48 -4.85
C LEU A 22 -9.61 -7.84 -4.18
N ASP A 23 -8.80 -8.22 -3.18
CA ASP A 23 -9.05 -9.44 -2.41
C ASP A 23 -10.31 -9.33 -1.54
N LEU A 24 -10.49 -8.19 -0.86
CA LEU A 24 -11.69 -7.92 -0.06
C LEU A 24 -13.00 -7.93 -0.89
N SER A 25 -12.94 -7.54 -2.16
CA SER A 25 -14.12 -7.41 -3.02
C SER A 25 -14.39 -8.62 -3.91
N ALA A 26 -13.34 -9.27 -4.42
CA ALA A 26 -13.44 -10.36 -5.39
C ALA A 26 -12.80 -11.68 -4.93
N GLY A 27 -12.10 -11.69 -3.79
CA GLY A 27 -11.38 -12.87 -3.29
C GLY A 27 -10.18 -13.27 -4.15
N ILE A 28 -9.64 -12.34 -4.95
CA ILE A 28 -8.47 -12.57 -5.80
C ILE A 28 -7.43 -11.52 -5.39
N PRO A 29 -6.13 -11.83 -5.26
CA PRO A 29 -5.44 -13.09 -5.55
C PRO A 29 -5.27 -14.07 -4.37
N PHE A 30 -5.72 -13.74 -3.16
CA PHE A 30 -5.47 -14.52 -1.95
C PHE A 30 -6.64 -15.44 -1.55
N ALA A 31 -7.63 -15.61 -2.45
CA ALA A 31 -8.78 -16.50 -2.27
C ALA A 31 -9.69 -16.13 -1.09
N GLY A 32 -9.59 -14.90 -0.56
CA GLY A 32 -10.32 -14.49 0.65
C GLY A 32 -9.94 -15.34 1.87
N TYR A 33 -8.72 -15.85 1.94
CA TYR A 33 -8.27 -16.79 2.97
C TYR A 33 -8.39 -16.22 4.39
N SER A 34 -8.13 -14.92 4.56
CA SER A 34 -8.24 -14.27 5.86
C SER A 34 -8.51 -12.78 5.74
N LEU A 35 -9.73 -12.39 6.10
CA LEU A 35 -10.17 -10.99 6.17
C LEU A 35 -9.26 -10.15 7.12
N ALA A 36 -8.69 -10.78 8.14
CA ALA A 36 -7.73 -10.13 9.03
C ALA A 36 -6.43 -9.74 8.30
N LEU A 37 -5.92 -10.59 7.41
CA LEU A 37 -4.73 -10.28 6.60
C LEU A 37 -5.00 -9.14 5.63
N ASP A 38 -6.18 -9.12 4.99
CA ASP A 38 -6.53 -8.07 4.04
C ASP A 38 -6.56 -6.70 4.72
N ILE A 39 -7.22 -6.62 5.89
CA ILE A 39 -7.26 -5.39 6.68
C ILE A 39 -5.85 -4.96 7.11
N MET A 40 -5.00 -5.90 7.55
CA MET A 40 -3.62 -5.57 7.94
C MET A 40 -2.77 -5.08 6.77
N LEU A 41 -2.92 -5.67 5.58
CA LEU A 41 -2.25 -5.22 4.36
C LEU A 41 -2.71 -3.81 3.98
N LEU A 42 -4.01 -3.54 4.08
CA LEU A 42 -4.59 -2.23 3.78
C LEU A 42 -4.08 -1.14 4.74
N ILE A 43 -4.05 -1.44 6.04
CA ILE A 43 -3.50 -0.54 7.07
C ILE A 43 -2.01 -0.28 6.82
N THR A 44 -1.24 -1.33 6.53
CA THR A 44 0.20 -1.21 6.26
C THR A 44 0.45 -0.36 5.02
N ALA A 45 -0.31 -0.59 3.95
CA ALA A 45 -0.24 0.20 2.72
C ALA A 45 -0.59 1.68 2.97
N ALA A 46 -1.60 1.96 3.79
CA ALA A 46 -1.98 3.32 4.18
C ALA A 46 -0.86 4.02 4.97
N ILE A 47 -0.25 3.33 5.93
CA ILE A 47 0.87 3.87 6.73
C ILE A 47 2.07 4.18 5.83
N VAL A 48 2.49 3.24 4.98
CA VAL A 48 3.63 3.44 4.07
C VAL A 48 3.35 4.53 3.04
N GLY A 49 2.12 4.58 2.51
CA GLY A 49 1.68 5.66 1.62
C GLY A 49 1.73 7.02 2.29
N TYR A 50 1.23 7.14 3.52
CA TYR A 50 1.31 8.36 4.30
C TYR A 50 2.76 8.77 4.58
N LEU A 51 3.61 7.84 5.01
CA LEU A 51 5.03 8.11 5.28
C LEU A 51 5.77 8.56 4.02
N SER A 52 5.48 7.93 2.88
CA SER A 52 6.07 8.30 1.59
C SER A 52 5.62 9.69 1.15
N TRP A 53 4.35 10.04 1.39
CA TRP A 53 3.81 11.37 1.13
C TRP A 53 4.42 12.43 2.03
N ASP A 54 4.57 12.15 3.32
CA ASP A 54 5.21 13.05 4.28
C ASP A 54 6.68 13.30 3.90
N ALA A 55 7.43 12.23 3.60
CA ALA A 55 8.80 12.33 3.09
C ALA A 55 8.88 13.10 1.77
N TYR A 56 7.90 12.96 0.87
CA TYR A 56 7.83 13.73 -0.38
C TYR A 56 7.65 15.23 -0.10
N ARG A 57 6.80 15.60 0.86
CA ARG A 57 6.56 17.00 1.25
C ARG A 57 7.80 17.63 1.87
N GLU A 58 8.51 16.90 2.72
CA GLU A 58 9.75 17.33 3.35
C GLU A 58 10.88 17.54 2.30
N ASN A 59 10.92 16.69 1.26
CA ASN A 59 11.94 16.72 0.22
C ASN A 59 11.54 17.50 -1.05
N ARG A 60 10.46 18.29 -0.99
CA ARG A 60 10.00 19.14 -2.09
C ARG A 60 10.68 20.50 -2.06
#